data_AF-A0A376RR84-F1
#
_entry.id   AF-A0A376RR84-F1
#
_cell.length_a   1.000
_cell.length_b   1.000
_cell.length_c   1.000
_cell.angle_alpha   90.00
_cell.angle_beta   90.00
_cell.angle_gamma   90.00
#
_symmetry.space_group_name_H-M   'P 1'
#
loop_
_entity.id
_entity.type
_entity.pdbx_description
1 polymer ?
#
loop_
_entity_poly.entity_id
_entity_poly.type
_entity_poly.pdbx_seq_one_letter_code
_entity_poly.pdbx_strand_id
1 'polypeptide(L)'
;MAELNPDRLSVFNYAHLPTIFAAQRKIKDADLPSPQQKLDILQETIAFLTQSGYQFIGMDHFARPDDELAVAQREGVLHRNFQGYTTQGDTDLLGMGVSAISMIGDCYAQNQKELKQYYQQVDEQGNALWRGIALTRDDCIRRDVIKSLICNFRLDYAPIEKQWDLHFADYFAEDLKLLAPLAKDGLVDVDEKGIQVTAKGRLLIRNICMCFDTYLRQKARMQQFSRVI
;
A
#
# COMPACT_ATOMS: atom_id res chain seq x y z
N MET A 1 12.16 3.35 -27.83
CA MET A 1 11.36 2.29 -27.18
C MET A 1 12.31 1.22 -26.66
N ALA A 2 12.06 0.69 -25.47
CA ALA A 2 12.83 -0.43 -24.93
C ALA A 2 12.61 -1.70 -25.77
N GLU A 3 13.65 -2.49 -25.99
CA GLU A 3 13.65 -3.61 -26.96
C GLU A 3 12.66 -4.73 -26.60
N LEU A 4 12.55 -5.08 -25.32
CA LEU A 4 11.64 -6.15 -24.86
C LEU A 4 10.16 -5.73 -24.93
N ASN A 5 9.86 -4.43 -24.81
CA ASN A 5 8.52 -3.84 -24.92
C ASN A 5 7.39 -4.60 -24.15
N PRO A 6 7.52 -4.86 -22.84
CA PRO A 6 6.46 -5.52 -22.06
C PRO A 6 5.22 -4.63 -21.91
N ASP A 7 4.07 -5.20 -21.58
CA ASP A 7 2.84 -4.41 -21.36
C ASP A 7 2.82 -3.70 -20.00
N ARG A 8 3.39 -4.33 -18.98
CA ARG A 8 3.49 -3.80 -17.61
C ARG A 8 4.87 -4.04 -17.03
N LEU A 9 5.27 -3.18 -16.10
CA LEU A 9 6.51 -3.32 -15.33
C LEU A 9 6.25 -3.13 -13.84
N SER A 10 6.92 -3.94 -13.03
CA SER A 10 7.02 -3.74 -11.58
C SER A 10 8.49 -3.53 -11.21
N VAL A 11 8.84 -2.33 -10.80
CA VAL A 11 10.22 -1.93 -10.44
C VAL A 11 10.31 -1.77 -8.93
N PHE A 12 10.73 -2.83 -8.25
CA PHE A 12 10.80 -2.85 -6.78
C PHE A 12 12.07 -2.22 -6.24
N ASN A 13 11.94 -1.46 -5.15
CA ASN A 13 13.08 -1.12 -4.31
C ASN A 13 13.53 -2.35 -3.53
N TYR A 14 14.80 -2.75 -3.66
CA TYR A 14 15.34 -3.90 -2.94
C TYR A 14 15.29 -3.70 -1.42
N ALA A 15 14.57 -4.58 -0.73
CA ALA A 15 14.47 -4.63 0.72
C ALA A 15 15.53 -5.58 1.30
N HIS A 16 16.53 -5.00 1.97
CA HIS A 16 17.64 -5.73 2.57
C HIS A 16 17.41 -5.95 4.08
N LEU A 17 17.07 -7.18 4.46
CA LEU A 17 16.78 -7.64 5.82
C LEU A 17 17.45 -9.01 6.08
N PRO A 18 18.80 -9.09 6.11
CA PRO A 18 19.55 -10.35 6.20
C PRO A 18 19.36 -11.12 7.52
N THR A 19 18.81 -10.46 8.55
CA THR A 19 18.39 -11.09 9.81
C THR A 19 17.16 -11.98 9.61
N ILE A 20 16.26 -11.61 8.69
CA ILE A 20 15.03 -12.34 8.36
C ILE A 20 15.26 -13.28 7.18
N PHE A 21 15.94 -12.82 6.13
CA PHE A 21 16.16 -13.59 4.90
C PHE A 21 17.62 -14.05 4.80
N ALA A 22 17.89 -15.28 5.23
CA ALA A 22 19.26 -15.81 5.34
C ALA A 22 20.06 -15.75 4.03
N ALA A 23 19.42 -15.89 2.86
CA ALA A 23 20.07 -15.81 1.56
C ALA A 23 20.71 -14.43 1.32
N GLN A 24 20.14 -13.34 1.86
CA GLN A 24 20.64 -11.99 1.67
C GLN A 24 21.99 -11.75 2.37
N ARG A 25 22.38 -12.59 3.35
CA ARG A 25 23.71 -12.54 4.00
C ARG A 25 24.87 -12.79 3.04
N LYS A 26 24.59 -13.31 1.85
CA LYS A 26 25.58 -13.53 0.78
C LYS A 26 25.86 -12.26 -0.04
N ILE A 27 25.00 -11.24 0.05
CA ILE A 27 25.20 -9.95 -0.60
C ILE A 27 26.03 -9.09 0.35
N LYS A 28 27.08 -8.45 -0.15
CA LYS A 28 27.88 -7.53 0.66
C LYS A 28 27.18 -6.18 0.75
N ASP A 29 27.01 -5.66 1.96
CA ASP A 29 26.42 -4.35 2.18
C ASP A 29 27.13 -3.22 1.41
N ALA A 30 28.46 -3.33 1.27
CA ALA A 30 29.27 -2.35 0.55
C ALA A 30 29.01 -2.32 -0.97
N ASP A 31 28.41 -3.37 -1.54
CA ASP A 31 28.06 -3.44 -2.97
C ASP A 31 26.68 -2.82 -3.22
N LEU A 32 25.91 -2.49 -2.17
CA LEU A 32 24.60 -1.87 -2.31
C LEU A 32 24.74 -0.40 -2.69
N PRO A 33 23.87 0.11 -3.59
CA PRO A 33 23.89 1.52 -3.95
C PRO A 33 23.55 2.39 -2.73
N SER A 34 24.22 3.54 -2.64
CA SER A 34 23.94 4.53 -1.61
C SER A 34 22.50 5.08 -1.74
N PRO A 35 21.93 5.69 -0.69
CA PRO A 35 20.59 6.26 -0.76
C PRO A 35 20.40 7.25 -1.90
N GLN A 36 21.41 8.08 -2.20
CA GLN A 36 21.35 9.03 -3.31
C GLN A 36 21.27 8.31 -4.65
N GLN A 37 22.15 7.32 -4.89
CA GLN A 37 22.13 6.53 -6.12
C GLN A 37 20.78 5.83 -6.34
N LYS A 38 20.12 5.36 -5.27
CA LYS A 38 18.79 4.75 -5.37
C LYS A 38 17.72 5.77 -5.78
N LEU A 39 17.82 7.02 -5.33
CA LEU A 39 16.92 8.09 -5.75
C LEU A 39 17.15 8.47 -7.21
N ASP A 40 18.41 8.57 -7.62
CA ASP A 40 18.78 8.87 -9.00
C ASP A 40 18.25 7.78 -9.95
N ILE A 41 18.46 6.49 -9.61
CA ILE A 41 17.91 5.34 -10.36
C ILE A 41 16.38 5.44 -10.47
N LEU A 42 15.68 5.77 -9.38
CA LEU A 42 14.22 5.88 -9.38
C LEU A 42 13.74 7.01 -10.29
N GLN A 43 14.37 8.19 -10.19
CA GLN A 43 14.05 9.35 -11.02
C GLN A 43 14.27 9.06 -12.50
N GLU A 44 15.43 8.51 -12.85
CA GLU A 44 15.77 8.14 -14.22
C GLU A 44 14.83 7.06 -14.77
N THR A 45 14.49 6.05 -13.95
CA THR A 45 13.53 5.01 -14.32
C THR A 45 12.17 5.60 -14.68
N ILE A 46 11.62 6.50 -13.84
CA ILE A 46 10.32 7.13 -14.10
C ILE A 46 10.39 7.95 -15.40
N ALA A 47 11.43 8.75 -15.58
CA ALA A 47 11.60 9.58 -16.76
C ALA A 47 11.70 8.72 -18.04
N PHE A 48 12.55 7.68 -18.02
CA PHE A 48 12.77 6.78 -19.15
C PHE A 48 11.52 5.98 -19.52
N LEU A 49 10.83 5.40 -18.54
CA LEU A 49 9.61 4.63 -18.79
C LEU A 49 8.47 5.54 -19.29
N THR A 50 8.35 6.76 -18.74
CA THR A 50 7.40 7.75 -19.24
C THR A 50 7.70 8.12 -20.70
N GLN A 51 8.96 8.41 -21.03
CA GLN A 51 9.39 8.69 -22.40
C GLN A 51 9.16 7.48 -23.33
N SER A 52 9.24 6.26 -22.78
CA SER A 52 8.96 5.02 -23.51
C SER A 52 7.47 4.70 -23.65
N GLY A 53 6.58 5.56 -23.15
CA GLY A 53 5.13 5.43 -23.32
C GLY A 53 4.41 4.69 -22.19
N TYR A 54 5.03 4.55 -21.01
CA TYR A 54 4.38 3.96 -19.83
C TYR A 54 3.87 5.05 -18.87
N GLN A 55 2.68 4.86 -18.34
CA GLN A 55 2.14 5.63 -17.22
C GLN A 55 2.66 5.03 -15.91
N PHE A 56 3.20 5.86 -15.02
CA PHE A 56 3.41 5.47 -13.62
C PHE A 56 2.05 5.29 -12.95
N ILE A 57 1.68 4.05 -12.61
CA ILE A 57 0.41 3.74 -11.93
C ILE A 57 0.56 4.02 -10.44
N GLY A 58 1.71 3.73 -9.85
CA GLY A 58 1.93 4.03 -8.44
C GLY A 58 2.78 3.00 -7.75
N MET A 59 3.41 3.43 -6.64
CA MET A 59 4.41 2.65 -5.92
C MET A 59 5.53 2.16 -6.85
N ASP A 60 5.44 0.92 -7.31
CA ASP A 60 6.42 0.20 -8.10
C ASP A 60 5.89 -0.17 -9.50
N HIS A 61 4.64 0.16 -9.84
CA HIS A 61 3.98 -0.31 -11.07
C HIS A 61 3.88 0.74 -12.18
N PHE A 62 4.16 0.29 -13.40
CA PHE A 62 4.01 1.03 -14.66
C PHE A 62 3.19 0.19 -15.65
N ALA A 63 2.33 0.85 -16.42
CA ALA A 63 1.51 0.21 -17.45
C ALA A 63 1.31 1.15 -18.63
N ARG A 64 0.86 0.65 -19.78
CA ARG A 64 0.51 1.52 -20.91
C ARG A 64 -0.68 2.43 -20.55
N PRO A 65 -0.82 3.64 -21.15
CA PRO A 65 -1.94 4.54 -20.87
C PRO A 65 -3.32 3.94 -21.16
N ASP A 66 -3.42 3.02 -22.12
CA ASP A 66 -4.63 2.29 -22.52
C ASP A 66 -4.83 0.98 -21.75
N ASP A 67 -3.91 0.62 -20.85
CA ASP A 67 -4.08 -0.51 -19.95
C ASP A 67 -5.29 -0.30 -19.01
N GLU A 68 -6.02 -1.38 -18.73
CA GLU A 68 -7.18 -1.38 -17.84
C GLU A 68 -6.90 -0.73 -16.47
N LEU A 69 -5.69 -0.88 -15.92
CA LEU A 69 -5.30 -0.28 -14.63
C LEU A 69 -5.13 1.24 -14.76
N ALA A 70 -4.55 1.70 -15.87
CA ALA A 70 -4.36 3.11 -16.15
C ALA A 70 -5.71 3.81 -16.40
N VAL A 71 -6.62 3.15 -17.11
CA VAL A 71 -7.99 3.61 -17.33
C VAL A 71 -8.75 3.70 -16.00
N ALA A 72 -8.79 2.61 -15.22
CA ALA A 72 -9.47 2.59 -13.93
C ALA A 72 -8.94 3.65 -12.96
N GLN A 73 -7.63 3.92 -12.96
CA GLN A 73 -7.04 4.98 -12.14
C GLN A 73 -7.54 6.38 -12.54
N ARG A 74 -7.61 6.69 -13.83
CA ARG A 74 -8.10 7.99 -14.30
C ARG A 74 -9.60 8.17 -14.02
N GLU A 75 -10.35 7.08 -14.04
CA GLU A 75 -11.77 7.04 -13.67
C GLU A 75 -11.99 7.06 -12.14
N GLY A 76 -10.94 6.91 -11.34
CA GLY A 76 -11.01 6.93 -9.87
C GLY A 76 -11.53 5.63 -9.24
N VAL A 77 -11.50 4.53 -10.00
CA VAL A 77 -12.03 3.21 -9.60
C VAL A 77 -10.94 2.14 -9.60
N LEU A 78 -9.66 2.52 -9.49
CA LEU A 78 -8.59 1.54 -9.33
C LEU A 78 -8.65 0.92 -7.93
N HIS A 79 -8.50 -0.39 -7.86
CA HIS A 79 -8.47 -1.13 -6.60
C HIS A 79 -7.13 -1.82 -6.37
N ARG A 80 -6.95 -2.35 -5.16
CA ARG A 80 -5.75 -3.10 -4.77
C ARG A 80 -6.10 -4.24 -3.83
N ASN A 81 -5.45 -5.38 -4.04
CA ASN A 81 -5.46 -6.53 -3.12
C ASN A 81 -4.01 -6.92 -2.74
N PHE A 82 -3.83 -8.06 -2.07
CA PHE A 82 -2.50 -8.53 -1.65
C PHE A 82 -1.53 -8.81 -2.81
N GLN A 83 -2.03 -9.10 -4.02
CA GLN A 83 -1.22 -9.37 -5.20
C GLN A 83 -0.79 -8.09 -5.93
N GLY A 84 -1.59 -7.02 -5.85
CA GLY A 84 -1.30 -5.76 -6.53
C GLY A 84 -2.53 -4.98 -6.90
N TYR A 85 -2.36 -4.06 -7.86
CA TYR A 85 -3.45 -3.28 -8.43
C TYR A 85 -4.36 -4.15 -9.29
N THR A 86 -5.65 -3.85 -9.28
CA THR A 86 -6.69 -4.59 -10.01
C THR A 86 -7.86 -3.68 -10.35
N THR A 87 -8.58 -4.00 -11.41
CA THR A 87 -9.86 -3.35 -11.77
C THR A 87 -11.05 -3.92 -10.98
N GLN A 88 -10.88 -5.07 -10.34
CA GLN A 88 -11.93 -5.74 -9.59
C GLN A 88 -11.93 -5.29 -8.12
N GLY A 89 -12.83 -4.36 -7.82
CA GLY A 89 -13.16 -3.94 -6.45
C GLY A 89 -14.21 -4.84 -5.79
N ASP A 90 -14.34 -4.71 -4.48
CA ASP A 90 -15.44 -5.28 -3.67
C ASP A 90 -15.69 -6.79 -3.86
N THR A 91 -14.63 -7.54 -4.16
CA THR A 91 -14.63 -8.99 -4.23
C THR A 91 -14.06 -9.61 -2.96
N ASP A 92 -14.67 -10.68 -2.49
CA ASP A 92 -14.02 -11.60 -1.57
C ASP A 92 -12.86 -12.33 -2.27
N LEU A 93 -11.72 -12.39 -1.60
CA LEU A 93 -10.50 -13.07 -2.03
C LEU A 93 -10.26 -14.29 -1.13
N LEU A 94 -10.37 -15.49 -1.68
CA LEU A 94 -9.98 -16.73 -1.01
C LEU A 94 -8.56 -17.13 -1.40
N GLY A 95 -7.63 -17.03 -0.45
CA GLY A 95 -6.27 -17.54 -0.59
C GLY A 95 -6.17 -19.03 -0.23
N MET A 96 -5.56 -19.83 -1.10
CA MET A 96 -5.29 -21.25 -0.86
C MET A 96 -3.80 -21.56 -0.91
N GLY A 97 -3.37 -22.55 -0.15
CA GLY A 97 -1.96 -22.94 -0.01
C GLY A 97 -1.26 -22.34 1.21
N VAL A 98 -0.02 -22.75 1.41
CA VAL A 98 0.84 -22.29 2.52
C VAL A 98 1.02 -20.78 2.46
N SER A 99 0.92 -20.11 3.62
CA SER A 99 1.03 -18.65 3.81
C SER A 99 -0.02 -17.77 3.13
N ALA A 100 -0.93 -18.36 2.34
CA ALA A 100 -1.95 -17.63 1.60
C ALA A 100 -2.83 -16.78 2.52
N ILE A 101 -3.20 -15.59 2.03
CA ILE A 101 -4.03 -14.63 2.76
C ILE A 101 -5.36 -14.48 2.01
N SER A 102 -6.44 -14.55 2.75
CA SER A 102 -7.80 -14.29 2.31
C SER A 102 -8.27 -12.94 2.82
N MET A 103 -9.11 -12.28 2.03
CA MET A 103 -9.89 -11.09 2.42
C MET A 103 -11.35 -11.40 2.15
N ILE A 104 -12.12 -11.73 3.17
CA ILE A 104 -13.52 -12.17 3.00
C ILE A 104 -14.38 -11.38 3.98
N GLY A 105 -15.37 -10.66 3.46
CA GLY A 105 -16.05 -9.60 4.18
C GLY A 105 -15.03 -8.60 4.77
N ASP A 106 -15.31 -8.11 5.98
CA ASP A 106 -14.40 -7.23 6.71
C ASP A 106 -13.40 -8.01 7.57
N CYS A 107 -12.84 -9.11 7.04
CA CYS A 107 -11.87 -9.94 7.73
C CYS A 107 -10.66 -10.26 6.86
N TYR A 108 -9.49 -10.32 7.50
CA TYR A 108 -8.29 -10.91 6.92
C TYR A 108 -7.95 -12.21 7.64
N ALA A 109 -7.68 -13.26 6.88
CA ALA A 109 -7.33 -14.58 7.40
C ALA A 109 -6.09 -15.10 6.68
N GLN A 110 -5.18 -15.74 7.41
CA GLN A 110 -3.96 -16.28 6.86
C GLN A 110 -3.81 -17.76 7.19
N ASN A 111 -3.42 -18.54 6.19
CA ASN A 111 -3.06 -19.94 6.38
C ASN A 111 -1.72 -20.09 7.11
N GLN A 112 -1.47 -21.28 7.65
CA GLN A 112 -0.18 -21.65 8.21
C GLN A 112 0.98 -21.25 7.30
N LYS A 113 1.98 -20.58 7.86
CA LYS A 113 3.18 -20.11 7.13
C LYS A 113 4.25 -21.19 6.98
N GLU A 114 4.24 -22.19 7.87
CA GLU A 114 5.19 -23.30 7.85
C GLU A 114 4.56 -24.48 7.13
N LEU A 115 5.25 -25.00 6.12
CA LEU A 115 4.71 -26.06 5.26
C LEU A 115 4.35 -27.34 6.04
N LYS A 116 5.12 -27.69 7.08
CA LYS A 116 4.83 -28.83 7.96
C LYS A 116 3.50 -28.65 8.70
N GLN A 117 3.29 -27.47 9.30
CA GLN A 117 2.05 -27.15 10.03
C GLN A 117 0.86 -27.05 9.08
N TYR A 118 1.07 -26.50 7.89
CA TYR A 118 0.06 -26.46 6.83
C TYR A 118 -0.44 -27.86 6.48
N TYR A 119 0.46 -28.80 6.15
CA TYR A 119 0.06 -30.17 5.81
C TYR A 119 -0.65 -30.88 6.95
N GLN A 120 -0.12 -30.77 8.17
CA GLN A 120 -0.73 -31.39 9.34
C GLN A 120 -2.16 -30.87 9.56
N GLN A 121 -2.36 -29.56 9.55
CA GLN A 121 -3.69 -28.99 9.82
C GLN A 121 -4.69 -29.29 8.70
N VAL A 122 -4.26 -29.32 7.44
CA VAL A 122 -5.13 -29.71 6.32
C VAL A 122 -5.57 -31.17 6.45
N ASP A 123 -4.68 -32.08 6.81
CA ASP A 123 -5.00 -33.49 7.01
C ASP A 123 -5.98 -33.71 8.17
N GLU A 124 -5.79 -32.98 9.28
CA GLU A 124 -6.61 -33.12 10.49
C GLU A 124 -7.97 -32.39 10.40
N GLN A 125 -8.03 -31.22 9.76
CA GLN A 125 -9.17 -30.28 9.85
C GLN A 125 -9.75 -29.87 8.48
N GLY A 126 -9.15 -30.29 7.36
CA GLY A 126 -9.57 -29.91 6.01
C GLY A 126 -9.27 -28.45 5.62
N ASN A 127 -8.60 -27.68 6.49
CA ASN A 127 -8.22 -26.30 6.24
C ASN A 127 -6.91 -25.96 6.98
N ALA A 128 -6.32 -24.80 6.68
CA ALA A 128 -5.04 -24.38 7.27
C ALA A 128 -5.12 -23.02 7.99
N LEU A 129 -6.30 -22.59 8.43
CA LEU A 129 -6.49 -21.29 9.05
C LEU A 129 -5.62 -21.18 10.32
N TRP A 130 -4.70 -20.21 10.35
CA TRP A 130 -3.79 -20.02 11.48
C TRP A 130 -4.16 -18.81 12.32
N ARG A 131 -4.35 -17.66 11.67
CA ARG A 131 -4.63 -16.38 12.33
C ARG A 131 -5.42 -15.47 11.42
N GLY A 132 -6.07 -14.48 12.01
CA GLY A 132 -6.78 -13.47 11.28
C GLY A 132 -7.13 -12.26 12.13
N ILE A 133 -7.77 -11.29 11.51
CA ILE A 133 -8.33 -10.11 12.17
C ILE A 133 -9.70 -9.82 11.55
N ALA A 134 -10.70 -9.64 12.41
CA ALA A 134 -11.95 -9.02 12.03
C ALA A 134 -11.79 -7.51 12.21
N LEU A 135 -12.03 -6.76 11.15
CA LEU A 135 -11.86 -5.32 11.14
C LEU A 135 -13.00 -4.68 11.93
N THR A 136 -12.64 -3.72 12.77
CA THR A 136 -13.62 -2.83 13.40
C THR A 136 -14.17 -1.83 12.38
N ARG A 137 -15.22 -1.10 12.74
CA ARG A 137 -15.73 0.00 11.91
C ARG A 137 -14.63 1.02 11.58
N ASP A 138 -13.81 1.42 12.56
CA ASP A 138 -12.69 2.35 12.33
C ASP A 138 -11.66 1.78 11.35
N ASP A 139 -11.32 0.48 11.47
CA ASP A 139 -10.41 -0.19 10.54
C ASP A 139 -10.96 -0.18 9.10
N CYS A 140 -12.26 -0.43 8.91
CA CYS A 140 -12.87 -0.41 7.59
C CYS A 140 -12.88 0.99 6.97
N ILE A 141 -13.25 2.03 7.74
CA ILE A 141 -13.22 3.42 7.26
C ILE A 141 -11.79 3.79 6.83
N ARG A 142 -10.79 3.51 7.68
CA ARG A 142 -9.39 3.82 7.42
C ARG A 142 -8.83 3.03 6.26
N ARG A 143 -9.20 1.75 6.12
CA ARG A 143 -8.88 0.92 4.96
C ARG A 143 -9.36 1.57 3.67
N ASP A 144 -10.59 2.06 3.63
CA ASP A 144 -11.17 2.65 2.43
C ASP A 144 -10.51 3.99 2.07
N VAL A 145 -10.22 4.83 3.08
CA VAL A 145 -9.42 6.06 2.92
C VAL A 145 -8.03 5.76 2.36
N ILE A 146 -7.31 4.80 2.94
CA ILE A 146 -5.96 4.42 2.51
C ILE A 146 -5.99 3.80 1.10
N LYS A 147 -6.98 2.95 0.79
CA LYS A 147 -7.16 2.36 -0.55
C LYS A 147 -7.38 3.44 -1.61
N SER A 148 -8.23 4.43 -1.32
CA SER A 148 -8.49 5.52 -2.26
C SER A 148 -7.22 6.33 -2.55
N LEU A 149 -6.48 6.72 -1.50
CA LEU A 149 -5.23 7.46 -1.65
C LEU A 149 -4.17 6.67 -2.43
N ILE A 150 -3.97 5.39 -2.11
CA ILE A 150 -2.90 4.59 -2.71
C ILE A 150 -3.19 4.16 -4.16
N CYS A 151 -4.46 4.09 -4.55
CA CYS A 151 -4.87 3.68 -5.90
C CYS A 151 -5.15 4.87 -6.80
N ASN A 152 -5.86 5.87 -6.29
CA ASN A 152 -6.40 6.96 -7.11
C ASN A 152 -5.68 8.30 -6.87
N PHE A 153 -4.75 8.37 -5.91
CA PHE A 153 -4.01 9.59 -5.55
C PHE A 153 -4.90 10.78 -5.18
N ARG A 154 -6.14 10.51 -4.77
CA ARG A 154 -7.08 11.51 -4.29
C ARG A 154 -8.05 10.86 -3.32
N LEU A 155 -8.69 11.68 -2.51
CA LEU A 155 -9.74 11.28 -1.60
C LEU A 155 -10.81 12.38 -1.57
N ASP A 156 -12.01 12.06 -2.02
CA ASP A 156 -13.19 12.89 -1.82
C ASP A 156 -13.82 12.52 -0.47
N TYR A 157 -14.14 13.52 0.37
CA TYR A 157 -14.68 13.25 1.71
C TYR A 157 -16.15 12.79 1.65
N ALA A 158 -16.97 13.40 0.79
CA ALA A 158 -18.40 13.17 0.76
C ALA A 158 -18.83 11.70 0.59
N PRO A 159 -18.18 10.86 -0.26
CA PRO A 159 -18.47 9.44 -0.32
C PRO A 159 -18.21 8.70 1.01
N ILE A 160 -17.10 8.99 1.69
CA ILE A 160 -16.75 8.39 2.97
C ILE A 160 -17.72 8.83 4.06
N GLU A 161 -18.00 10.14 4.15
CA GLU A 161 -18.95 10.71 5.10
C GLU A 161 -20.35 10.09 4.95
N LYS A 162 -20.81 9.94 3.71
CA LYS A 162 -22.12 9.33 3.41
C LYS A 162 -22.16 7.84 3.72
N GLN A 163 -21.15 7.08 3.31
CA GLN A 163 -21.12 5.63 3.49
C GLN A 163 -21.05 5.26 4.98
N TRP A 164 -20.29 6.04 5.75
CA TRP A 164 -19.96 5.71 7.13
C TRP A 164 -20.66 6.58 8.17
N ASP A 165 -21.56 7.48 7.76
CA ASP A 165 -22.30 8.39 8.65
C ASP A 165 -21.37 9.10 9.66
N LEU A 166 -20.44 9.90 9.13
CA LEU A 166 -19.46 10.66 9.91
C LEU A 166 -19.19 12.03 9.26
N HIS A 167 -18.65 12.97 10.04
CA HIS A 167 -18.05 14.19 9.51
C HIS A 167 -16.52 14.04 9.46
N PHE A 168 -15.92 14.21 8.27
CA PHE A 168 -14.53 13.85 8.02
C PHE A 168 -13.56 14.68 8.85
N ALA A 169 -13.79 16.00 8.94
CA ALA A 169 -12.91 16.92 9.67
C ALA A 169 -12.84 16.59 11.17
N ASP A 170 -13.95 16.13 11.76
CA ASP A 170 -14.02 15.75 13.17
C ASP A 170 -13.41 14.36 13.38
N TYR A 171 -13.82 13.38 12.57
CA TYR A 171 -13.39 11.99 12.73
C TYR A 171 -11.88 11.82 12.50
N PHE A 172 -11.33 12.53 11.52
CA PHE A 172 -9.91 12.49 11.15
C PHE A 172 -9.10 13.69 11.65
N ALA A 173 -9.59 14.40 12.68
CA ALA A 173 -8.94 15.62 13.17
C ALA A 173 -7.47 15.44 13.57
N GLU A 174 -7.12 14.31 14.18
CA GLU A 174 -5.72 13.99 14.53
C GLU A 174 -4.90 13.64 13.28
N ASP A 175 -5.48 12.88 12.36
CA ASP A 175 -4.85 12.46 11.10
C ASP A 175 -4.54 13.66 10.19
N LEU A 176 -5.45 14.63 10.10
CA LEU A 176 -5.27 15.88 9.37
C LEU A 176 -4.16 16.76 9.98
N LYS A 177 -3.99 16.74 11.31
CA LYS A 177 -2.85 17.41 11.97
C LYS A 177 -1.52 16.76 11.59
N LEU A 178 -1.48 15.44 11.47
CA LEU A 178 -0.28 14.71 11.01
C LEU A 178 -0.02 14.94 9.52
N LEU A 179 -1.06 15.19 8.73
CA LEU A 179 -0.96 15.46 7.30
C LEU A 179 -0.49 16.90 6.99
N ALA A 180 -0.79 17.86 7.87
CA ALA A 180 -0.50 19.28 7.64
C ALA A 180 0.98 19.61 7.30
N PRO A 181 2.01 19.01 7.92
CA PRO A 181 3.40 19.21 7.49
C PRO A 181 3.66 18.72 6.06
N LEU A 182 3.09 17.57 5.67
CA LEU A 182 3.24 17.02 4.32
C LEU A 182 2.53 17.91 3.28
N ALA A 183 1.40 18.52 3.65
CA ALA A 183 0.73 19.51 2.83
C ALA A 183 1.60 20.77 2.63
N LYS A 184 2.22 21.28 3.71
CA LYS A 184 3.16 22.41 3.64
C LYS A 184 4.38 22.12 2.75
N ASP A 185 4.84 20.88 2.71
CA ASP A 185 5.93 20.43 1.83
C ASP A 185 5.50 20.22 0.36
N GLY A 186 4.22 20.48 0.05
CA GLY A 186 3.63 20.35 -1.28
C GLY A 186 3.43 18.91 -1.73
N LEU A 187 3.28 17.96 -0.80
CA LEU A 187 3.03 16.55 -1.13
C LEU A 187 1.55 16.27 -1.37
N VAL A 188 0.67 17.05 -0.74
CA VAL A 188 -0.77 16.98 -0.92
C VAL A 188 -1.36 18.39 -0.91
N ASP A 189 -2.37 18.60 -1.73
CA ASP A 189 -3.28 19.73 -1.63
C ASP A 189 -4.51 19.26 -0.84
N VAL A 190 -4.87 19.98 0.21
CA VAL A 190 -5.96 19.61 1.12
C VAL A 190 -6.90 20.80 1.26
N ASP A 191 -8.20 20.55 1.10
CA ASP A 191 -9.25 21.52 1.31
C ASP A 191 -10.43 20.91 2.10
N GLU A 192 -11.55 21.63 2.17
CA GLU A 192 -12.75 21.21 2.88
C GLU A 192 -13.49 20.04 2.21
N LYS A 193 -13.16 19.72 0.94
CA LYS A 193 -13.84 18.69 0.14
C LYS A 193 -13.02 17.42 0.01
N GLY A 194 -11.70 17.51 0.09
CA GLY A 194 -10.85 16.35 -0.12
C GLY A 194 -9.35 16.58 0.01
N ILE A 195 -8.62 15.54 -0.41
CA ILE A 195 -7.16 15.49 -0.49
C ILE A 195 -6.79 15.12 -1.92
N GLN A 196 -5.91 15.91 -2.54
CA GLN A 196 -5.29 15.60 -3.82
C GLN A 196 -3.80 15.37 -3.61
N VAL A 197 -3.30 14.19 -3.97
CA VAL A 197 -1.85 13.91 -3.92
C VAL A 197 -1.19 14.57 -5.12
N THR A 198 -0.16 15.37 -4.87
CA THR A 198 0.59 16.07 -5.93
C THR A 198 1.53 15.12 -6.66
N ALA A 199 2.05 15.51 -7.82
CA ALA A 199 3.05 14.71 -8.54
C ALA A 199 4.26 14.32 -7.66
N LYS A 200 4.71 15.25 -6.79
CA LYS A 200 5.77 15.03 -5.80
C LYS A 200 5.33 14.04 -4.72
N GLY A 201 4.09 14.16 -4.23
CA GLY A 201 3.50 13.29 -3.22
C GLY A 201 3.33 11.84 -3.63
N ARG A 202 3.12 11.56 -4.93
CA ARG A 202 2.89 10.19 -5.43
C ARG A 202 4.02 9.21 -5.08
N LEU A 203 5.26 9.69 -5.04
CA LEU A 203 6.43 8.88 -4.64
C LEU A 203 6.48 8.60 -3.14
N LEU A 204 5.84 9.46 -2.35
CA LEU A 204 5.78 9.41 -0.89
C LEU A 204 4.38 8.99 -0.40
N ILE A 205 3.61 8.30 -1.23
CA ILE A 205 2.22 7.92 -0.91
C ILE A 205 2.12 7.10 0.38
N ARG A 206 3.11 6.28 0.68
CA ARG A 206 3.17 5.52 1.94
C ARG A 206 3.20 6.45 3.16
N ASN A 207 3.97 7.53 3.10
CA ASN A 207 4.06 8.51 4.17
C ASN A 207 2.72 9.24 4.39
N ILE A 208 2.01 9.54 3.29
CA ILE A 208 0.67 10.14 3.34
C ILE A 208 -0.33 9.16 3.99
N CYS A 209 -0.35 7.89 3.57
CA CYS A 209 -1.23 6.88 4.14
C CYS A 209 -0.94 6.61 5.63
N MET A 210 0.32 6.70 6.06
CA MET A 210 0.71 6.52 7.46
C MET A 210 0.05 7.53 8.42
N CYS A 211 -0.35 8.72 7.93
CA CYS A 211 -1.09 9.68 8.75
C CYS A 211 -2.43 9.10 9.25
N PHE A 212 -3.04 8.19 8.48
CA PHE A 212 -4.33 7.56 8.76
C PHE A 212 -4.22 6.18 9.45
N ASP A 213 -3.01 5.70 9.76
CA ASP A 213 -2.76 4.41 10.39
C ASP A 213 -2.69 4.54 11.93
N THR A 214 -3.69 4.03 12.63
CA THR A 214 -3.78 4.07 14.09
C THR A 214 -2.85 3.07 14.78
N TYR A 215 -2.55 1.93 14.17
CA TYR A 215 -1.67 0.90 14.74
C TYR A 215 -0.21 1.39 14.79
N LEU A 216 0.26 2.06 13.73
CA LEU A 216 1.59 2.68 13.72
C LEU A 216 1.70 3.77 14.80
N ARG A 217 0.66 4.60 14.93
CA ARG A 217 0.59 5.65 15.96
C ARG A 217 0.66 5.07 17.37
N GLN A 218 -0.11 4.02 17.66
CA GLN A 218 -0.09 3.34 18.96
C GLN A 218 1.28 2.73 19.25
N LYS A 219 1.90 2.07 18.26
CA LYS A 219 3.22 1.48 18.40
C LYS A 219 4.30 2.52 18.69
N ALA A 220 4.27 3.67 18.01
CA ALA A 220 5.20 4.76 18.26
C ALA A 220 5.06 5.33 19.69
N ARG A 221 3.82 5.51 20.16
CA ARG A 221 3.53 5.95 21.54
C ARG A 221 4.10 4.96 22.56
N MET A 222 3.84 3.66 22.40
CA MET A 222 4.37 2.62 23.32
C MET A 222 5.90 2.61 23.39
N GLN A 223 6.58 2.79 22.26
CA GLN A 223 8.05 2.85 22.23
C GLN A 223 8.62 4.09 22.92
N GLN A 224 7.91 5.22 22.89
CA GLN A 224 8.30 6.44 23.61
C GLN A 224 8.15 6.26 25.13
N PHE A 225 7.08 5.62 25.61
CA PHE A 225 6.90 5.36 27.05
C PHE A 225 7.88 4.31 27.60
N SER A 226 8.29 3.33 26.79
CA SER A 226 9.27 2.31 27.20
C SER A 226 10.69 2.84 27.41
N ARG A 227 11.00 4.08 26.99
CA ARG A 227 12.32 4.72 27.18
C ARG A 227 12.37 5.66 28.39
N VAL A 228 11.32 5.70 29.22
CA VAL A 228 11.19 6.58 30.39
C VAL A 228 11.37 5.81 31.72
N ILE A 229 11.95 4.61 31.67
CA ILE A 229 12.41 3.85 32.86
C ILE A 229 13.86 3.45 32.65
#